data_AF-A0A968HX55-F1
#
_entry.id   AF-A0A968HX55-F1
#
_cell.length_a   1.000
_cell.length_b   1.000
_cell.length_c   1.000
_cell.angle_alpha   90.00
_cell.angle_beta   90.00
_cell.angle_gamma   90.00
#
_symmetry.space_group_name_H-M   'P 1'
#
loop_
_entity.id
_entity.type
_entity.pdbx_description
1 polymer ?
#
loop_
_entity_poly.entity_id
_entity_poly.type
_entity_poly.pdbx_seq_one_letter_code
_entity_poly.pdbx_strand_id
1 'polypeptide(L)'
;MKATAKTDTWLKTVLAQAADLSPAQLLRISKDQELAFEDPVIIQGHWRAELRLDGQDRVGYLFADHFTTDTPVGEAHLTLNRSAIPYDRYGCPQGILALHQGGKPIRAWTVISGAPGTDPVFPSQDYPGSLRPCPEGHYTVGEIVEGNFGGGLGDVVIELHPKSNIGGRDALLIHPDYNWRHAPGTAGCIAPANSVREIWEIVDYIRRYKPKTLTVDWGFGTI
;
A
#
# COMPACT_ATOMS: atom_id res chain seq x y z
N MET A 1 6.20 -22.27 -19.42
CA MET A 1 4.78 -22.66 -19.19
C MET A 1 3.91 -21.96 -20.22
N LYS A 2 3.04 -22.68 -20.94
CA LYS A 2 2.08 -22.06 -21.88
C LYS A 2 0.87 -21.56 -21.09
N ALA A 3 0.65 -20.25 -21.08
CA ALA A 3 -0.55 -19.65 -20.49
C ALA A 3 -1.80 -20.10 -21.27
N THR A 4 -2.79 -20.64 -20.56
CA THR A 4 -4.06 -21.11 -21.15
C THR A 4 -5.06 -19.96 -21.33
N ALA A 5 -5.87 -19.98 -22.38
CA ALA A 5 -6.75 -18.90 -22.85
C ALA A 5 -7.56 -18.07 -21.82
N LYS A 6 -7.82 -18.55 -20.59
CA LYS A 6 -8.47 -17.76 -19.52
C LYS A 6 -7.58 -16.70 -18.88
N THR A 7 -6.26 -16.90 -18.81
CA THR A 7 -5.33 -15.87 -18.30
C THR A 7 -5.21 -14.69 -19.25
N ASP A 8 -5.54 -14.89 -20.53
CA ASP A 8 -5.32 -13.92 -21.59
C ASP A 8 -6.32 -12.74 -21.54
N THR A 9 -7.58 -12.98 -21.16
CA THR A 9 -8.59 -11.93 -21.04
C THR A 9 -8.39 -11.06 -19.80
N TRP A 10 -8.05 -11.69 -18.66
CA TRP A 10 -7.84 -10.99 -17.39
C TRP A 10 -6.60 -10.08 -17.43
N LEU A 11 -5.49 -10.57 -17.99
CA LEU A 11 -4.26 -9.78 -18.13
C LEU A 11 -4.50 -8.54 -19.00
N LYS A 12 -5.26 -8.68 -20.09
CA LYS A 12 -5.65 -7.57 -20.99
C LYS A 12 -6.50 -6.51 -20.26
N THR A 13 -7.38 -6.91 -19.36
CA THR A 13 -8.21 -5.98 -18.56
C THR A 13 -7.40 -5.23 -17.50
N VAL A 14 -6.48 -5.92 -16.82
CA VAL A 14 -5.59 -5.29 -15.82
C VAL A 14 -4.62 -4.31 -16.49
N LEU A 15 -4.08 -4.67 -17.65
CA LEU A 15 -3.21 -3.80 -18.45
C LEU A 15 -3.93 -2.55 -18.98
N ALA A 16 -5.22 -2.66 -19.31
CA ALA A 16 -6.04 -1.53 -19.77
C ALA A 16 -6.21 -0.45 -18.70
N GLN A 17 -6.44 -0.86 -17.45
CA GLN A 17 -6.70 0.04 -16.33
C GLN A 17 -5.41 0.71 -15.84
N ALA A 18 -4.28 0.02 -15.89
CA ALA A 18 -2.98 0.57 -15.49
C ALA A 18 -2.42 1.60 -16.49
N ALA A 19 -2.85 1.57 -17.76
CA ALA A 19 -2.30 2.41 -18.84
C ALA A 19 -3.28 3.49 -19.35
N ASP A 20 -4.46 3.62 -18.75
CA ASP A 20 -5.52 4.57 -19.15
C ASP A 20 -5.91 4.44 -20.64
N LEU A 21 -5.90 3.20 -21.16
CA LEU A 21 -6.17 2.91 -22.57
C LEU A 21 -7.67 2.62 -22.80
N SER A 22 -8.21 3.20 -23.86
CA SER A 22 -9.59 2.94 -24.29
C SER A 22 -9.78 1.50 -24.81
N PRO A 23 -11.01 0.94 -24.74
CA PRO A 23 -11.31 -0.40 -25.25
C PRO A 23 -10.92 -0.63 -26.72
N ALA A 24 -10.95 0.42 -27.55
CA ALA A 24 -10.54 0.35 -28.95
C ALA A 24 -9.01 0.22 -29.13
N GLN A 25 -8.22 0.81 -28.23
CA GLN A 25 -6.76 0.69 -28.24
C GLN A 25 -6.31 -0.74 -27.86
N LEU A 26 -7.02 -1.39 -26.92
CA LEU A 26 -6.79 -2.78 -26.54
C LEU A 26 -7.04 -3.77 -27.69
N LEU A 27 -8.09 -3.52 -28.48
CA LEU A 27 -8.46 -4.39 -29.59
C LEU A 27 -7.41 -4.37 -30.73
N ARG A 28 -6.68 -3.26 -30.85
CA ARG A 28 -5.59 -3.06 -31.82
C ARG A 28 -4.32 -3.81 -31.41
N ILE A 29 -3.97 -3.76 -30.13
CA ILE A 29 -2.84 -4.54 -29.56
C ILE A 29 -3.09 -6.05 -29.72
N SER A 30 -4.36 -6.51 -29.62
CA SER A 30 -4.68 -7.93 -29.76
C SER A 30 -4.59 -8.52 -31.18
N LYS A 31 -4.52 -7.67 -32.21
CA LYS A 31 -4.55 -8.13 -33.61
C LYS A 31 -3.19 -8.17 -34.29
N ASP A 32 -2.26 -7.28 -33.92
CA ASP A 32 -1.04 -7.06 -34.72
C ASP A 32 0.30 -7.10 -33.95
N GLN A 33 0.33 -7.36 -32.63
CA GLN A 33 1.59 -7.41 -31.87
C GLN A 33 1.64 -8.55 -30.85
N GLU A 34 2.68 -9.39 -30.91
CA GLU A 34 3.07 -10.24 -29.80
C GLU A 34 3.61 -9.36 -28.67
N LEU A 35 2.96 -9.37 -27.51
CA LEU A 35 3.55 -8.86 -26.27
C LEU A 35 4.73 -9.76 -25.93
N ALA A 36 5.94 -9.35 -26.31
CA ALA A 36 7.17 -10.01 -25.90
C ALA A 36 7.47 -9.59 -24.45
N PHE A 37 7.31 -10.53 -23.53
CA PHE A 37 7.83 -10.40 -22.18
C PHE A 37 9.27 -10.92 -22.20
N GLU A 38 10.26 -10.03 -22.12
CA GLU A 38 11.62 -10.47 -21.78
C GLU A 38 11.63 -10.95 -20.32
N ASP A 39 12.40 -12.00 -20.05
CA ASP A 39 12.30 -12.86 -18.87
C ASP A 39 11.94 -12.12 -17.57
N PRO A 40 10.84 -12.52 -16.89
CA PRO A 40 10.42 -11.85 -15.66
C PRO A 40 11.46 -12.06 -14.56
N VAL A 41 12.07 -10.97 -14.09
CA VAL A 41 12.94 -10.99 -12.92
C VAL A 41 12.08 -10.90 -11.67
N ILE A 42 12.13 -11.93 -10.83
CA ILE A 42 11.52 -11.92 -9.50
C ILE A 42 12.46 -11.18 -8.54
N ILE A 43 12.02 -10.03 -8.02
CA ILE A 43 12.70 -9.32 -6.94
C ILE A 43 11.74 -9.29 -5.76
N GLN A 44 12.11 -9.91 -4.64
CA GLN A 44 11.33 -9.89 -3.38
C GLN A 44 9.85 -10.34 -3.52
N GLY A 45 9.54 -11.24 -4.46
CA GLY A 45 8.18 -11.74 -4.67
C GLY A 45 7.29 -10.85 -5.55
N HIS A 46 7.86 -9.83 -6.18
CA HIS A 46 7.16 -8.97 -7.14
C HIS A 46 7.49 -9.34 -8.58
N TRP A 47 6.49 -9.27 -9.46
CA TRP A 47 6.67 -9.35 -10.91
C TRP A 47 7.01 -7.96 -11.44
N ARG A 48 8.07 -7.85 -12.23
CA ARG A 48 8.34 -6.66 -13.06
C ARG A 48 8.00 -7.01 -14.50
N ALA A 49 7.10 -6.24 -15.12
CA ALA A 49 6.85 -6.31 -16.55
C ALA A 49 7.11 -4.94 -17.16
N GLU A 50 8.04 -4.86 -18.11
CA GLU A 50 8.24 -3.66 -18.92
C GLU A 50 7.31 -3.71 -20.12
N LEU A 51 6.46 -2.70 -20.26
CA LEU A 51 5.57 -2.57 -21.42
C LEU A 51 6.17 -1.58 -22.41
N ARG A 52 6.78 -2.06 -23.49
CA ARG A 52 7.20 -1.20 -24.60
C ARG A 52 6.05 -0.94 -25.56
N LEU A 53 5.71 0.32 -25.78
CA LEU A 53 4.72 0.75 -26.77
C LEU A 53 5.41 1.62 -27.82
N ASP A 54 5.40 1.14 -29.08
CA ASP A 54 5.78 1.86 -30.31
C ASP A 54 6.86 2.94 -30.17
N GLY A 55 8.11 2.52 -29.92
CA GLY A 55 9.28 3.41 -29.99
C GLY A 55 9.38 4.47 -28.88
N GLN A 56 8.50 4.41 -27.87
CA GLN A 56 8.66 5.15 -26.63
C GLN A 56 8.99 4.19 -25.50
N ASP A 57 10.18 4.36 -24.91
CA ASP A 57 10.55 3.69 -23.66
C ASP A 57 9.67 4.23 -22.52
N ARG A 58 8.48 3.66 -22.36
CA ARG A 58 7.63 3.86 -21.18
C ARG A 58 7.77 2.65 -20.28
N VAL A 59 8.48 2.80 -19.18
CA VAL A 59 8.56 1.76 -18.14
C VAL A 59 7.29 1.87 -17.28
N GLY A 60 6.32 0.99 -17.53
CA GLY A 60 5.22 0.74 -16.61
C GLY A 60 5.63 -0.28 -15.55
N TYR A 61 5.05 -0.19 -14.35
CA TYR A 61 5.18 -1.23 -13.32
C TYR A 61 3.83 -1.93 -13.18
N LEU A 62 3.77 -3.24 -13.45
CA LEU A 62 2.61 -4.06 -13.12
C LEU A 62 2.84 -4.78 -11.80
N PHE A 63 1.95 -4.52 -10.84
CA PHE A 63 1.81 -5.34 -9.65
C PHE A 63 0.80 -6.45 -9.96
N ALA A 64 1.29 -7.61 -10.37
CA ALA A 64 0.45 -8.81 -10.50
C ALA A 64 0.50 -9.58 -9.17
N ASP A 65 -0.46 -9.30 -8.29
CA ASP A 65 -0.68 -10.12 -7.10
C ASP A 65 -1.12 -11.52 -7.56
N HIS A 66 -0.28 -12.53 -7.32
CA HIS A 66 -0.65 -13.93 -7.50
C HIS A 66 -1.67 -14.31 -6.42
N PHE A 67 -2.96 -14.13 -6.71
CA PHE A 67 -4.03 -14.71 -5.91
C PHE A 67 -4.10 -16.21 -6.17
N THR A 68 -3.39 -17.02 -5.38
CA THR A 68 -3.61 -18.46 -5.35
C THR A 68 -5.00 -18.73 -4.76
N THR A 69 -5.78 -19.66 -5.33
CA THR A 69 -7.09 -20.05 -4.80
C THR A 69 -7.01 -20.79 -3.47
N ASP A 70 -5.81 -21.20 -3.06
CA ASP A 70 -5.57 -21.78 -1.75
C ASP A 70 -5.58 -20.66 -0.70
N THR A 71 -6.51 -20.77 0.25
CA THR A 71 -6.54 -19.87 1.41
C THR A 71 -5.21 -20.03 2.16
N PRO A 72 -4.37 -18.97 2.27
CA PRO A 72 -3.11 -19.08 2.96
C PRO A 72 -3.34 -19.51 4.41
N VAL A 73 -2.61 -20.52 4.88
CA VAL A 73 -2.69 -21.01 6.26
C VAL A 73 -1.60 -20.33 7.09
N GLY A 74 -1.97 -19.74 8.23
CA GLY A 74 -1.05 -19.06 9.15
C GLY A 74 -1.67 -17.81 9.78
N GLU A 75 -0.95 -17.20 10.72
CA GLU A 75 -1.36 -15.95 11.35
C GLU A 75 -1.27 -14.79 10.36
N ALA A 76 -2.29 -13.92 10.40
CA ALA A 76 -2.30 -12.71 9.60
C ALA A 76 -1.53 -11.58 10.30
N HIS A 77 -0.79 -10.80 9.54
CA HIS A 77 -0.09 -9.61 10.03
C HIS A 77 -0.04 -8.53 8.95
N LEU A 78 0.14 -7.28 9.39
CA LEU A 78 0.35 -6.14 8.52
C LEU A 78 1.85 -5.78 8.47
N THR A 79 2.29 -5.24 7.35
CA THR A 79 3.58 -4.55 7.22
C THR A 79 3.37 -3.18 6.58
N LEU A 80 4.11 -2.17 7.02
CA LEU A 80 4.23 -0.89 6.34
C LEU A 80 5.68 -0.71 5.90
N ASN A 81 5.93 -0.77 4.60
CA ASN A 81 7.27 -0.62 4.04
C ASN A 81 7.38 0.68 3.23
N ARG A 82 8.60 1.18 3.07
CA ARG A 82 8.88 2.30 2.16
C ARG A 82 8.39 1.99 0.73
N SER A 83 7.68 2.93 0.09
CA SER A 83 7.30 2.81 -1.32
C SER A 83 8.44 3.24 -2.25
N ALA A 84 8.44 2.70 -3.48
CA ALA A 84 9.39 3.10 -4.51
C ALA A 84 9.26 4.58 -4.91
N ILE A 85 8.05 5.13 -4.83
CA ILE A 85 7.77 6.56 -4.92
C ILE A 85 7.62 7.06 -3.47
N PRO A 86 8.61 7.77 -2.91
CA PRO A 86 8.66 8.03 -1.46
C PRO A 86 7.69 9.12 -0.99
N TYR A 87 7.10 9.90 -1.89
CA TYR A 87 6.13 10.94 -1.55
C TYR A 87 4.98 10.97 -2.55
N ASP A 88 3.79 11.33 -2.07
CA ASP A 88 2.64 11.56 -2.92
C ASP A 88 2.72 12.92 -3.66
N ARG A 89 1.65 13.28 -4.40
CA ARG A 89 1.58 14.56 -5.14
C ARG A 89 1.56 15.80 -4.23
N TYR A 90 1.32 15.64 -2.93
CA TYR A 90 1.30 16.71 -1.94
C TYR A 90 2.61 16.79 -1.14
N GLY A 91 3.55 15.87 -1.37
CA GLY A 91 4.80 15.78 -0.62
C GLY A 91 4.68 15.02 0.70
N CYS A 92 3.58 14.30 0.93
CA CYS A 92 3.40 13.45 2.10
C CYS A 92 4.20 12.16 1.92
N PRO A 93 4.94 11.68 2.94
CA PRO A 93 5.68 10.43 2.82
C PRO A 93 4.74 9.27 2.57
N GLN A 94 5.11 8.45 1.59
CA GLN A 94 4.32 7.35 1.10
C GLN A 94 4.94 6.01 1.52
N GLY A 95 4.08 5.03 1.76
CA GLY A 95 4.46 3.66 2.06
C GLY A 95 3.49 2.67 1.44
N ILE A 96 3.84 1.39 1.57
CA ILE A 96 2.99 0.27 1.17
C ILE A 96 2.55 -0.47 2.44
N LEU A 97 1.28 -0.34 2.77
CA LEU A 97 0.64 -1.16 3.80
C LEU A 97 0.22 -2.48 3.15
N ALA A 98 0.78 -3.60 3.58
CA ALA A 98 0.46 -4.92 3.06
C ALA A 98 -0.10 -5.83 4.16
N LEU A 99 -1.13 -6.60 3.83
CA LEU A 99 -1.63 -7.69 4.64
C LEU A 99 -1.02 -9.00 4.16
N HIS A 100 -0.47 -9.76 5.10
CA HIS A 100 0.08 -11.08 4.87
C HIS A 100 -0.69 -12.14 5.64
N GLN A 101 -0.73 -13.36 5.11
CA GLN A 101 -1.18 -14.56 5.83
C GLN A 101 -0.33 -15.75 5.39
N GLY A 102 0.18 -16.52 6.36
CA GLY A 102 1.07 -17.64 6.05
C GLY A 102 2.33 -17.22 5.29
N GLY A 103 2.84 -16.02 5.55
CA GLY A 103 4.01 -15.44 4.88
C GLY A 103 3.77 -14.92 3.46
N LYS A 104 2.55 -15.05 2.91
CA LYS A 104 2.21 -14.57 1.57
C LYS A 104 1.43 -13.25 1.64
N PRO A 105 1.72 -12.28 0.78
CA PRO A 105 0.88 -11.08 0.67
C PRO A 105 -0.50 -11.46 0.13
N ILE A 106 -1.54 -10.95 0.77
CA ILE A 106 -2.95 -11.07 0.35
C ILE A 106 -3.36 -9.81 -0.40
N ARG A 107 -3.01 -8.64 0.14
CA ARG A 107 -3.45 -7.34 -0.36
C ARG A 107 -2.45 -6.27 0.05
N ALA A 108 -2.27 -5.26 -0.79
CA ALA A 108 -1.46 -4.09 -0.49
C ALA A 108 -2.20 -2.80 -0.86
N TRP A 109 -1.92 -1.75 -0.10
CA TRP A 109 -2.45 -0.41 -0.29
C TRP A 109 -1.30 0.59 -0.28
N THR A 110 -1.38 1.56 -1.20
CA THR A 110 -0.57 2.77 -1.09
C THR A 110 -1.14 3.64 0.01
N VAL A 111 -0.31 3.99 0.98
CA VAL A 111 -0.69 4.81 2.13
C VAL A 111 0.25 5.99 2.28
N ILE A 112 -0.22 7.03 2.95
CA ILE A 112 0.61 8.13 3.45
C ILE A 112 0.77 8.02 4.96
N SER A 113 1.89 8.52 5.46
CA SER A 113 2.12 8.70 6.88
C SER A 113 3.01 9.90 7.11
N GLY A 114 2.57 10.88 7.89
CA GLY A 114 3.28 12.15 8.06
C GLY A 114 2.73 13.27 7.17
N ALA A 115 3.14 14.49 7.47
CA ALA A 115 2.76 15.71 6.76
C ALA A 115 3.73 16.02 5.60
N PRO A 116 3.35 16.90 4.66
CA PRO A 116 4.22 17.37 3.59
C PRO A 116 5.59 17.84 4.09
N GLY A 117 6.66 17.36 3.44
CA GLY A 117 8.04 17.77 3.75
C GLY A 117 8.60 17.22 5.06
N THR A 118 7.95 16.21 5.65
CA THR A 118 8.51 15.44 6.77
C THR A 118 9.14 14.16 6.26
N ASP A 119 10.11 13.61 7.00
CA ASP A 119 10.79 12.37 6.66
C ASP A 119 10.70 11.37 7.81
N PRO A 120 10.70 10.05 7.52
CA PRO A 120 10.94 9.04 8.54
C PRO A 120 12.29 9.31 9.21
N VAL A 121 12.35 9.07 10.52
CA VAL A 121 13.58 9.18 11.32
C VAL A 121 13.74 7.93 12.18
N PHE A 122 14.92 7.76 12.78
CA PHE A 122 15.09 6.74 13.80
C PHE A 122 14.05 6.95 14.91
N PRO A 123 13.40 5.90 15.44
CA PRO A 123 12.33 6.05 16.43
C PRO A 123 12.73 6.83 17.69
N SER A 124 14.00 6.77 18.08
CA SER A 124 14.57 7.52 19.21
C SER A 124 14.71 9.03 18.97
N GLN A 125 14.60 9.48 17.72
CA GLN A 125 14.66 10.89 17.32
C GLN A 125 13.28 11.50 17.08
N ASP A 126 12.23 10.69 17.18
CA ASP A 126 10.87 11.17 17.02
C ASP A 126 10.28 11.71 18.33
N TYR A 127 9.19 12.46 18.24
CA TYR A 127 8.52 13.07 19.38
C TYR A 127 7.04 13.41 19.07
N PRO A 128 6.17 13.54 20.08
CA PRO A 128 4.76 13.92 19.86
C PRO A 128 4.64 15.28 19.14
N GLY A 129 3.80 15.33 18.10
CA GLY A 129 3.58 16.55 17.32
C GLY A 129 4.63 16.85 16.25
N SER A 130 5.60 15.95 16.02
CA SER A 130 6.62 16.11 14.96
C SER A 130 6.03 16.14 13.54
N LEU A 131 4.79 15.67 13.38
CA LEU A 131 4.10 15.44 12.10
C LEU A 131 4.82 14.45 11.17
N ARG A 132 5.86 13.77 11.66
CA ARG A 132 6.63 12.79 10.89
C ARG A 132 5.84 11.50 10.71
N PRO A 133 6.22 10.67 9.73
CA PRO A 133 5.64 9.35 9.53
C PRO A 133 5.59 8.51 10.81
N CYS A 134 4.72 7.50 10.82
CA CYS A 134 4.68 6.46 11.84
C CYS A 134 6.09 5.90 12.04
N PRO A 135 6.66 5.91 13.25
CA PRO A 135 8.04 5.44 13.46
C PRO A 135 8.24 3.97 13.06
N GLU A 136 9.46 3.62 12.66
CA GLU A 136 9.87 2.23 12.51
C GLU A 136 9.62 1.48 13.83
N GLY A 137 8.98 0.32 13.78
CA GLY A 137 8.73 -0.48 14.97
C GLY A 137 7.71 -1.60 14.80
N HIS A 138 7.46 -2.31 15.90
CA HIS A 138 6.37 -3.27 15.99
C HIS A 138 5.20 -2.69 16.77
N TYR A 139 4.00 -2.93 16.26
CA TYR A 139 2.75 -2.42 16.80
C TYR A 139 1.78 -3.57 17.01
N THR A 140 0.93 -3.45 18.02
CA THR A 140 -0.28 -4.25 18.13
C THR A 140 -1.39 -3.53 17.38
N VAL A 141 -2.11 -4.25 16.53
CA VAL A 141 -3.31 -3.75 15.85
C VAL A 141 -4.48 -3.88 16.81
N GLY A 142 -5.01 -2.73 17.23
CA GLY A 142 -6.09 -2.62 18.21
C GLY A 142 -7.48 -2.74 17.59
N GLU A 143 -8.46 -2.15 18.26
CA GLU A 143 -9.86 -2.21 17.84
C GLU A 143 -10.15 -1.29 16.65
N ILE A 144 -11.18 -1.67 15.90
CA ILE A 144 -11.79 -0.81 14.89
C ILE A 144 -12.89 -0.03 15.60
N VAL A 145 -12.76 1.30 15.63
CA VAL A 145 -13.73 2.19 16.26
C VAL A 145 -14.37 3.04 15.18
N GLU A 146 -15.68 2.92 15.02
CA GLU A 146 -16.49 3.75 14.12
C GLU A 146 -17.15 4.89 14.91
N GLY A 147 -17.22 6.09 14.34
CA GLY A 147 -17.71 7.27 15.05
C GLY A 147 -17.58 8.55 14.24
N ASN A 148 -17.47 9.69 14.92
CA ASN A 148 -17.08 10.96 14.30
C ASN A 148 -15.87 11.50 15.06
N PHE A 149 -14.71 11.42 14.43
CA PHE A 149 -13.41 11.81 15.00
C PHE A 149 -12.94 13.19 14.51
N GLY A 150 -13.84 13.95 13.86
CA GLY A 150 -13.58 15.28 13.35
C GLY A 150 -13.06 15.30 11.90
N GLY A 151 -12.87 16.52 11.39
CA GLY A 151 -12.62 16.75 9.96
C GLY A 151 -11.28 16.23 9.42
N GLY A 152 -10.35 15.82 10.29
CA GLY A 152 -9.10 15.19 9.86
C GLY A 152 -9.16 13.67 9.86
N LEU A 153 -9.69 13.07 10.93
CA LEU A 153 -9.68 11.62 11.13
C LEU A 153 -10.88 10.91 10.48
N GLY A 154 -12.00 11.59 10.27
CA GLY A 154 -13.18 11.01 9.65
C GLY A 154 -14.02 10.12 10.57
N ASP A 155 -14.52 9.01 10.04
CA ASP A 155 -15.59 8.20 10.63
C ASP A 155 -15.16 6.82 11.13
N VAL A 156 -13.90 6.43 10.91
CA VAL A 156 -13.36 5.17 11.38
C VAL A 156 -11.87 5.30 11.70
N VAL A 157 -11.46 4.69 12.80
CA VAL A 157 -10.06 4.58 13.20
C VAL A 157 -9.73 3.15 13.61
N ILE A 158 -8.49 2.75 13.40
CA ILE A 158 -7.93 1.48 13.87
C ILE A 158 -6.73 1.82 14.74
N GLU A 159 -6.76 1.43 16.00
CA GLU A 159 -5.69 1.78 16.93
C GLU A 159 -4.39 1.03 16.66
N LEU A 160 -3.25 1.69 16.85
CA LEU A 160 -1.92 1.10 16.79
C LEU A 160 -1.19 1.35 18.10
N HIS A 161 -0.86 0.26 18.80
CA HIS A 161 -0.19 0.32 20.09
C HIS A 161 1.28 -0.07 19.94
N PRO A 162 2.25 0.86 20.08
CA PRO A 162 3.66 0.54 19.91
C PRO A 162 4.15 -0.46 20.97
N LYS A 163 4.98 -1.41 20.55
CA LYS A 163 5.62 -2.41 21.44
C LYS A 163 6.98 -1.96 21.98
N SER A 164 7.46 -0.80 21.56
CA SER A 164 8.73 -0.20 21.97
C SER A 164 8.58 1.31 22.16
N ASN A 165 9.57 1.96 22.75
CA ASN A 165 9.58 3.42 22.85
C ASN A 165 9.86 4.04 21.46
N ILE A 166 8.87 4.75 20.94
CA ILE A 166 8.92 5.45 19.64
C ILE A 166 8.97 6.97 19.82
N GLY A 167 9.84 7.43 20.73
CA GLY A 167 9.98 8.85 21.04
C GLY A 167 8.81 9.41 21.87
N GLY A 168 8.14 8.57 22.66
CA GLY A 168 7.00 8.98 23.49
C GLY A 168 5.68 9.22 22.74
N ARG A 169 5.58 8.80 21.47
CA ARG A 169 4.31 8.81 20.71
C ARG A 169 3.44 7.62 21.13
N ASP A 170 2.15 7.85 21.31
CA ASP A 170 1.19 6.84 21.80
C ASP A 170 -0.19 6.87 21.12
N ALA A 171 -0.50 7.92 20.35
CA ALA A 171 -1.79 8.09 19.66
C ALA A 171 -1.68 7.84 18.14
N LEU A 172 -1.25 6.64 17.75
CA LEU A 172 -1.11 6.25 16.34
C LEU A 172 -2.32 5.44 15.86
N LEU A 173 -2.79 5.76 14.65
CA LEU A 173 -4.02 5.20 14.10
C LEU A 173 -3.84 4.83 12.62
N ILE A 174 -4.71 3.96 12.11
CA ILE A 174 -5.04 3.88 10.68
C ILE A 174 -6.42 4.53 10.50
N HIS A 175 -6.54 5.56 9.66
CA HIS A 175 -7.78 6.33 9.48
C HIS A 175 -7.81 6.97 8.08
N PRO A 176 -8.96 7.44 7.56
CA PRO A 176 -8.96 8.22 6.34
C PRO A 176 -8.43 9.65 6.57
N ASP A 177 -7.70 10.23 5.61
CA ASP A 177 -7.34 11.65 5.63
C ASP A 177 -8.51 12.47 5.07
N TYR A 178 -9.42 12.96 5.93
CA TYR A 178 -10.60 13.75 5.49
C TYR A 178 -10.24 15.21 5.18
N ASN A 179 -9.11 15.71 5.66
CA ASN A 179 -8.63 17.08 5.45
C ASN A 179 -7.67 17.23 4.26
N TRP A 180 -7.45 16.16 3.48
CA TRP A 180 -6.52 16.10 2.35
C TRP A 180 -6.59 17.26 1.35
N ARG A 181 -7.76 17.89 1.18
CA ARG A 181 -7.95 19.02 0.26
C ARG A 181 -7.34 20.33 0.75
N HIS A 182 -7.14 20.49 2.05
CA HIS A 182 -6.71 21.76 2.66
C HIS A 182 -5.45 21.62 3.51
N ALA A 183 -5.22 20.45 4.09
CA ALA A 183 -4.05 20.13 4.90
C ALA A 183 -3.73 18.63 4.76
N PRO A 184 -3.17 18.20 3.62
CA PRO A 184 -2.88 16.79 3.36
C PRO A 184 -1.86 16.21 4.33
N GLY A 185 -1.95 14.91 4.53
CA GLY A 185 -1.03 14.16 5.38
C GLY A 185 -1.58 13.92 6.78
N THR A 186 -0.80 13.20 7.59
CA THR A 186 -1.16 12.82 8.95
C THR A 186 -0.14 13.33 9.95
N ALA A 187 -0.49 13.36 11.23
CA ALA A 187 0.49 13.52 12.30
C ALA A 187 1.12 12.15 12.64
N GLY A 188 1.62 11.45 11.62
CA GLY A 188 2.21 10.10 11.61
C GLY A 188 1.28 8.91 11.82
N CYS A 189 -0.04 9.13 11.78
CA CYS A 189 -0.98 8.04 11.51
C CYS A 189 -0.78 7.47 10.09
N ILE A 190 -1.48 6.40 9.76
CA ILE A 190 -1.49 5.81 8.42
C ILE A 190 -2.83 6.12 7.76
N ALA A 191 -2.81 6.68 6.55
CA ALA A 191 -4.02 6.95 5.78
C ALA A 191 -3.90 6.43 4.35
N PRO A 192 -5.00 5.96 3.72
CA PRO A 192 -4.97 5.60 2.31
C PRO A 192 -4.60 6.79 1.42
N ALA A 193 -3.71 6.59 0.46
CA ALA A 193 -3.17 7.68 -0.36
C ALA A 193 -4.11 8.11 -1.49
N ASN A 194 -4.92 7.20 -2.03
CA ASN A 194 -5.67 7.49 -3.27
C ASN A 194 -7.09 7.99 -2.97
N SER A 195 -7.74 7.44 -1.96
CA SER A 195 -9.13 7.76 -1.65
C SER A 195 -9.49 7.46 -0.21
N VAL A 196 -10.24 8.38 0.42
CA VAL A 196 -10.86 8.15 1.72
C VAL A 196 -11.75 6.90 1.75
N ARG A 197 -12.24 6.42 0.60
CA ARG A 197 -13.05 5.18 0.53
C ARG A 197 -12.22 3.92 0.72
N GLU A 198 -10.91 3.93 0.43
CA GLU A 198 -10.04 2.77 0.59
C GLU A 198 -9.92 2.32 2.06
N ILE A 199 -10.21 3.22 3.02
CA ILE A 199 -10.21 2.82 4.44
C ILE A 199 -11.22 1.70 4.72
N TRP A 200 -12.37 1.70 4.05
CA TRP A 200 -13.38 0.67 4.26
C TRP A 200 -12.96 -0.69 3.71
N GLU A 201 -12.15 -0.71 2.64
CA GLU A 201 -11.50 -1.93 2.20
C GLU A 201 -10.53 -2.43 3.27
N ILE A 202 -9.66 -1.57 3.81
CA ILE A 202 -8.72 -1.94 4.88
C ILE A 202 -9.48 -2.48 6.11
N VAL A 203 -10.56 -1.83 6.53
CA VAL A 203 -11.44 -2.26 7.63
C VAL A 203 -12.02 -3.65 7.36
N ASP A 204 -12.55 -3.90 6.15
CA ASP A 204 -13.09 -5.20 5.78
C ASP A 204 -12.03 -6.31 5.83
N TYR A 205 -10.81 -6.03 5.37
CA TYR A 205 -9.71 -6.98 5.44
C TYR A 205 -9.25 -7.23 6.88
N ILE A 206 -9.16 -6.19 7.73
CA ILE A 206 -8.81 -6.36 9.14
C ILE A 206 -9.90 -7.15 9.87
N ARG A 207 -11.19 -6.90 9.62
CA ARG A 207 -12.29 -7.71 10.18
C ARG A 207 -12.20 -9.19 9.80
N ARG A 208 -11.90 -9.44 8.52
CA ARG A 208 -11.84 -10.79 7.94
C ARG A 208 -10.65 -11.58 8.46
N TYR A 209 -9.46 -11.00 8.40
CA TYR A 209 -8.20 -11.69 8.67
C TYR A 209 -7.70 -11.49 10.10
N LYS A 210 -8.24 -10.51 10.83
CA LYS A 210 -7.93 -10.20 12.24
C LYS A 210 -6.42 -10.12 12.52
N PRO A 211 -5.62 -9.40 11.70
CA PRO A 211 -4.20 -9.27 11.97
C PRO A 211 -3.99 -8.66 13.35
N LYS A 212 -3.02 -9.20 14.10
CA LYS A 212 -2.74 -8.74 15.48
C LYS A 212 -1.53 -7.83 15.58
N THR A 213 -0.70 -7.83 14.54
CA THR A 213 0.55 -7.09 14.53
C THR A 213 0.69 -6.30 13.25
N LEU A 214 1.32 -5.14 13.39
CA LEU A 214 1.84 -4.34 12.30
C LEU A 214 3.35 -4.17 12.52
N THR A 215 4.13 -4.41 11.48
CA THR A 215 5.56 -4.08 11.44
C THR A 215 5.76 -2.90 10.50
N VAL A 216 6.32 -1.81 10.99
CA VAL A 216 6.68 -0.65 10.16
C VAL A 216 8.18 -0.69 9.93
N ASP A 217 8.61 -0.66 8.68
CA ASP A 217 10.01 -0.71 8.24
C ASP A 217 10.29 0.39 7.20
N TRP A 218 11.08 1.38 7.60
CA TRP A 218 11.53 2.46 6.72
C TRP A 218 12.96 2.24 6.20
N GLY A 219 13.59 1.11 6.53
CA GLY A 219 14.93 0.73 6.12
C GLY A 219 16.03 1.23 7.06
N PHE A 220 15.72 1.55 8.33
CA PHE A 220 16.75 1.96 9.30
C PHE A 220 17.48 0.77 9.95
N GLY A 221 16.99 -0.46 9.75
CA GLY A 221 17.59 -1.68 10.30
C GLY A 221 17.32 -1.85 11.79
N THR A 222 16.17 -1.36 12.26
CA THR A 222 15.75 -1.46 13.68
C THR A 222 14.67 -2.52 13.92
N ILE A 223 14.30 -3.26 12.86
CA ILE A 223 13.32 -4.35 12.83
C ILE A 223 14.01 -5.70 12.60
#